data_AF-A0A2T7CS47-F1
#
_entry.id   AF-A0A2T7CS47-F1
#
_cell.length_a   1.000
_cell.length_b   1.000
_cell.length_c   1.000
_cell.angle_alpha   90.00
_cell.angle_beta   90.00
_cell.angle_gamma   90.00
#
_symmetry.space_group_name_H-M   'P 1'
#
loop_
_entity.id
_entity.type
_entity.pdbx_description
1 polymer ?
#
loop_
_entity_poly.entity_id
_entity_poly.type
_entity_poly.pdbx_seq_one_letter_code
_entity_poly.pdbx_strand_id
1 'polypeptide(L)'
;MSGGRGLAKLNLNCALCGVALSNGVFTCCLSHLSFHEECGYMYCSRCARRHEEDFQHASFRARHLNDTIANGTFVCSFEGCGQDISASHYSQHQMMCPYRKLTCPVCGQWSTTIVLSSHLLTQHQFNHYQLQYGTLLKGYNISKTGGCIFRGRGEDFVFFIVGPSLFFLWLGASASASSQAPASSSAPTNIKLMVTLVTAQTQQNSGSYADPPLPRIMNIAHLFDFGHLTAENAFKISVLIG
;
A
#
# COMPACT_ATOMS: atom_id res chain seq x y z
N MET A 1 -8.70 -41.16 -6.05
CA MET A 1 -8.30 -40.66 -4.72
C MET A 1 -7.13 -39.71 -4.91
N SER A 2 -7.40 -38.42 -5.01
CA SER A 2 -6.37 -37.40 -5.27
C SER A 2 -5.80 -36.92 -3.93
N GLY A 3 -4.62 -37.40 -3.57
CA GLY A 3 -3.90 -36.99 -2.38
C GLY A 3 -3.40 -35.55 -2.52
N GLY A 4 -4.14 -34.59 -1.97
CA GLY A 4 -3.66 -33.23 -1.79
C GLY A 4 -2.48 -33.25 -0.82
N ARG A 5 -1.27 -32.99 -1.31
CA ARG A 5 -0.12 -32.69 -0.44
C ARG A 5 -0.49 -31.43 0.34
N GLY A 6 -0.70 -31.57 1.65
CA GLY A 6 -0.96 -30.43 2.51
C GLY A 6 0.20 -29.45 2.40
N LEU A 7 -0.09 -28.22 1.95
CA LEU A 7 0.88 -27.13 2.00
C LEU A 7 1.19 -26.88 3.49
N ALA A 8 2.46 -27.02 3.87
CA ALA A 8 2.87 -26.72 5.24
C ALA A 8 2.71 -25.22 5.50
N LYS A 9 1.92 -24.86 6.52
CA LYS A 9 1.93 -23.50 7.07
C LYS A 9 3.26 -23.28 7.77
N LEU A 10 4.03 -22.32 7.27
CA LEU A 10 5.32 -21.97 7.86
C LEU A 10 5.13 -20.79 8.80
N ASN A 11 5.41 -21.00 10.08
CA ASN A 11 5.55 -19.90 11.03
C ASN A 11 7.01 -19.43 11.07
N LEU A 12 7.51 -18.97 9.92
CA LEU A 12 8.87 -18.45 9.77
C LEU A 12 8.83 -16.93 9.76
N ASN A 13 9.01 -16.34 10.93
CA ASN A 13 9.08 -14.89 11.12
C ASN A 13 10.48 -14.50 11.60
N CYS A 14 10.91 -13.30 11.22
CA CYS A 14 12.12 -12.70 11.73
C CYS A 14 12.02 -12.58 13.26
N ALA A 15 13.00 -13.11 13.99
CA ALA A 15 12.97 -13.09 15.46
C ALA A 15 12.97 -11.67 16.04
N LEU A 16 13.54 -10.70 15.31
CA LEU A 16 13.66 -9.31 15.78
C LEU A 16 12.46 -8.42 15.43
N CYS A 17 11.93 -8.54 14.20
CA CYS A 17 10.89 -7.62 13.73
C CYS A 17 9.53 -8.28 13.46
N GLY A 18 9.42 -9.60 13.64
CA GLY A 18 8.19 -10.36 13.44
C GLY A 18 7.73 -10.49 11.98
N VAL A 19 8.45 -9.89 11.02
CA VAL A 19 8.09 -9.96 9.59
C VAL A 19 8.32 -11.37 9.07
N ALA A 20 7.35 -11.89 8.30
CA ALA A 20 7.47 -13.18 7.65
C ALA A 20 8.70 -13.27 6.73
N LEU A 21 9.40 -14.39 6.78
CA LEU A 21 10.63 -14.67 6.05
C LEU A 21 10.37 -15.24 4.64
N SER A 22 9.34 -14.72 3.96
CA SER A 22 8.90 -15.19 2.64
C SER A 22 9.91 -14.92 1.52
N ASN A 23 10.79 -13.92 1.70
CA ASN A 23 11.84 -13.57 0.74
C ASN A 23 13.21 -14.19 1.07
N GLY A 24 13.26 -15.13 2.01
CA GLY A 24 14.48 -15.79 2.44
C GLY A 24 14.83 -15.55 3.91
N VAL A 25 15.61 -16.48 4.45
CA VAL A 25 16.08 -16.50 5.83
C VAL A 25 17.58 -16.23 5.85
N PHE A 26 18.03 -15.43 6.81
CA PHE A 26 19.44 -15.17 7.07
C PHE A 26 19.80 -15.61 8.48
N THR A 27 21.01 -16.13 8.66
CA THR A 27 21.52 -16.64 9.94
C THR A 27 22.95 -16.15 10.15
N CYS A 28 23.31 -15.83 11.39
CA CYS A 28 24.67 -15.47 11.76
C CYS A 28 25.62 -16.67 11.65
N CYS A 29 26.84 -16.47 11.16
CA CYS A 29 27.84 -17.54 11.04
C CYS A 29 28.38 -18.04 12.37
N LEU A 30 28.30 -17.21 13.42
CA LEU A 30 28.73 -17.56 14.77
C LEU A 30 27.58 -18.05 15.64
N SER A 31 26.45 -18.45 15.04
CA SER A 31 25.25 -18.95 15.74
C SER A 31 25.52 -20.03 16.78
N HIS A 32 26.56 -20.86 16.59
CA HIS A 32 26.93 -21.94 17.51
C HIS A 32 28.15 -21.63 18.40
N LEU A 33 28.79 -20.48 18.20
CA LEU A 33 30.06 -20.12 18.85
C LEU A 33 30.00 -18.79 19.61
N SER A 34 28.93 -18.01 19.43
CA SER A 34 28.74 -16.73 20.10
C SER A 34 27.94 -16.90 21.39
N PHE A 35 28.31 -16.14 22.42
CA PHE A 35 27.53 -16.00 23.65
C PHE A 35 26.37 -15.01 23.49
N HIS A 36 26.27 -14.31 22.36
CA HIS A 36 25.14 -13.44 22.06
C HIS A 36 23.96 -14.27 21.58
N GLU A 37 22.88 -14.30 22.37
CA GLU A 37 21.64 -15.02 22.07
C GLU A 37 21.11 -14.71 20.65
N GLU A 38 21.28 -13.46 20.22
CA GLU A 38 20.86 -13.02 18.90
C GLU A 38 21.50 -13.84 17.77
N CYS A 39 22.75 -14.31 17.91
CA CYS A 39 23.41 -15.06 16.85
C CYS A 39 22.67 -16.35 16.48
N GLY A 40 21.84 -16.91 17.37
CA GLY A 40 20.99 -18.07 17.10
C GLY A 40 19.71 -17.77 16.31
N TYR A 41 19.41 -16.50 16.04
CA TYR A 41 18.15 -16.09 15.43
C TYR A 41 18.12 -16.24 13.91
N MET A 42 16.89 -16.39 13.40
CA MET A 42 16.57 -16.26 11.98
C MET A 42 16.14 -14.83 11.68
N TYR A 43 16.76 -14.23 10.67
CA TYR A 43 16.59 -12.84 10.31
C TYR A 43 15.99 -12.66 8.91
N CYS A 44 15.25 -11.55 8.74
CA CYS A 44 15.06 -10.97 7.42
C CYS A 44 16.35 -10.24 6.99
N SER A 45 16.48 -9.92 5.70
CA SER A 45 17.67 -9.26 5.15
C SER A 45 18.05 -7.96 5.87
N ARG A 46 17.04 -7.16 6.28
CA ARG A 46 17.27 -5.89 7.00
C ARG A 46 17.82 -6.12 8.40
N CYS A 47 17.25 -7.07 9.15
CA CYS A 47 17.70 -7.39 10.50
C CYS A 47 19.06 -8.09 10.50
N ALA A 48 19.35 -8.91 9.48
CA ALA A 48 20.66 -9.51 9.28
C ALA A 48 21.75 -8.44 9.09
N ARG A 49 21.48 -7.42 8.25
CA ARG A 49 22.43 -6.32 8.04
C ARG A 49 22.67 -5.50 9.31
N ARG A 50 21.61 -5.23 10.08
CA ARG A 50 21.75 -4.55 11.38
C ARG A 50 22.59 -5.39 12.36
N HIS A 51 22.36 -6.70 12.41
CA HIS A 51 23.17 -7.60 13.24
C HIS A 51 24.65 -7.60 12.81
N GLU A 52 24.93 -7.61 11.51
CA GLU A 52 26.30 -7.46 10.98
C GLU A 52 26.94 -6.14 11.42
N GLU A 53 26.19 -5.03 11.33
CA GLU A 53 26.65 -3.70 11.75
C GLU A 53 26.95 -3.65 13.27
N ASP A 54 26.05 -4.18 14.10
CA ASP A 54 26.11 -4.08 15.56
C ASP A 54 27.16 -5.03 16.18
N PHE A 55 27.32 -6.24 15.64
CA PHE A 55 28.16 -7.28 16.24
C PHE A 55 29.41 -7.64 15.42
N GLN A 56 29.56 -7.09 14.21
CA GLN A 56 30.65 -7.44 13.28
C GLN A 56 30.68 -8.94 12.92
N HIS A 57 29.53 -9.61 13.01
CA HIS A 57 29.36 -11.01 12.64
C HIS A 57 28.74 -11.12 11.25
N ALA A 58 29.35 -11.90 10.34
CA ALA A 58 28.78 -12.11 9.02
C ALA A 58 27.46 -12.90 9.09
N SER A 59 26.45 -12.46 8.35
CA SER A 59 25.19 -13.19 8.18
C SER A 59 25.10 -13.78 6.77
N PHE A 60 24.60 -15.00 6.68
CA PHE A 60 24.49 -15.72 5.42
C PHE A 60 23.04 -16.12 5.15
N ARG A 61 22.65 -16.09 3.88
CA ARG A 61 21.35 -16.62 3.47
C ARG A 61 21.32 -18.14 3.66
N ALA A 62 20.38 -18.64 4.44
CA ALA A 62 20.15 -20.05 4.70
C ALA A 62 19.53 -20.74 3.46
N ARG A 63 20.35 -21.00 2.43
CA ARG A 63 19.88 -21.52 1.12
C ARG A 63 19.15 -22.84 1.21
N HIS A 64 19.47 -23.68 2.20
CA HIS A 64 18.80 -24.97 2.44
C HIS A 64 17.31 -24.81 2.79
N LEU A 65 16.86 -23.62 3.23
CA LEU A 65 15.45 -23.33 3.50
C LEU A 65 14.71 -22.76 2.28
N ASN A 66 15.38 -22.48 1.16
CA ASN A 66 14.76 -21.80 0.03
C ASN A 66 13.57 -22.60 -0.55
N ASP A 67 13.71 -23.92 -0.74
CA ASP A 67 12.63 -24.75 -1.31
C ASP A 67 11.44 -24.85 -0.35
N THR A 68 11.72 -24.94 0.95
CA THR A 68 10.69 -24.92 2.00
C THR A 68 9.94 -23.58 1.96
N ILE A 69 10.66 -22.46 1.92
CA ILE A 69 10.08 -21.11 1.85
C ILE A 69 9.26 -20.95 0.57
N ALA A 70 9.81 -21.32 -0.60
CA ALA A 70 9.15 -21.13 -1.89
C ALA A 70 7.82 -21.87 -1.99
N ASN A 71 7.74 -23.08 -1.43
CA ASN A 71 6.52 -23.89 -1.38
C ASN A 71 5.64 -23.61 -0.16
N GLY A 72 6.11 -22.74 0.74
CA GLY A 72 5.46 -22.42 2.00
C GLY A 72 4.29 -21.46 1.84
N THR A 73 3.38 -21.54 2.82
CA THR A 73 2.30 -20.56 3.00
C THR A 73 2.56 -19.79 4.29
N PHE A 74 2.42 -18.46 4.23
CA PHE A 74 2.68 -17.52 5.30
C PHE A 74 1.39 -16.79 5.69
N VAL A 75 1.21 -16.54 6.97
CA VAL A 75 0.08 -15.74 7.46
C VAL A 75 0.43 -14.25 7.31
N CYS A 76 -0.53 -13.45 6.83
CA CYS A 76 -0.36 -11.99 6.79
C CYS A 76 -0.12 -11.45 8.20
N SER A 77 0.95 -10.66 8.36
CA SER A 77 1.35 -10.08 9.65
C SER A 77 0.52 -8.87 10.08
N PHE A 78 -0.37 -8.36 9.21
CA PHE A 78 -1.22 -7.23 9.56
C PHE A 78 -2.41 -7.68 10.41
N GLU A 79 -2.55 -7.03 11.57
CA GLU A 79 -3.64 -7.22 12.51
C GLU A 79 -5.00 -7.09 11.81
N GLY A 80 -5.83 -8.13 11.92
CA GLY A 80 -7.14 -8.22 11.30
C GLY A 80 -7.18 -8.90 9.91
N CYS A 81 -6.04 -9.12 9.24
CA CYS A 81 -6.04 -9.77 7.93
C CYS A 81 -6.14 -11.30 8.03
N GLY A 82 -5.19 -11.95 8.71
CA GLY A 82 -5.18 -13.40 8.94
C GLY A 82 -5.12 -14.30 7.69
N GLN A 83 -4.93 -13.75 6.49
CA GLN A 83 -4.90 -14.54 5.25
C GLN A 83 -3.64 -15.41 5.15
N ASP A 84 -3.82 -16.64 4.70
CA ASP A 84 -2.76 -17.57 4.31
C ASP A 84 -2.34 -17.27 2.86
N ILE A 85 -1.07 -16.93 2.63
CA ILE A 85 -0.56 -16.44 1.34
C ILE A 85 0.70 -17.23 0.96
N SER A 86 0.77 -17.70 -0.28
CA SER A 86 1.99 -18.37 -0.78
C SER A 86 3.18 -17.41 -0.81
N ALA A 87 4.39 -17.93 -0.63
CA ALA A 87 5.61 -17.12 -0.65
C ALA A 87 5.73 -16.20 -1.88
N SER A 88 5.39 -16.73 -3.05
CA SER A 88 5.40 -16.00 -4.33
C SER A 88 4.50 -14.77 -4.37
N HIS A 89 3.43 -14.73 -3.57
CA HIS A 89 2.45 -13.64 -3.57
C HIS A 89 2.53 -12.77 -2.30
N TYR A 90 3.34 -13.15 -1.31
CA TYR A 90 3.36 -12.49 0.01
C TYR A 90 3.74 -11.01 -0.07
N SER A 91 4.82 -10.68 -0.78
CA SER A 91 5.28 -9.30 -0.95
C SER A 91 4.22 -8.44 -1.66
N GLN A 92 3.55 -9.01 -2.67
CA GLN A 92 2.48 -8.32 -3.38
C GLN A 92 1.27 -8.08 -2.47
N HIS A 93 0.86 -9.10 -1.71
CA HIS A 93 -0.21 -8.96 -0.72
C HIS A 93 0.11 -7.87 0.30
N GLN A 94 1.33 -7.82 0.85
CA GLN A 94 1.68 -6.79 1.83
C GLN A 94 1.51 -5.36 1.30
N MET A 95 1.75 -5.14 0.00
CA MET A 95 1.57 -3.82 -0.63
C MET A 95 0.11 -3.44 -0.88
N MET A 96 -0.79 -4.43 -0.90
CA MET A 96 -2.22 -4.26 -1.25
C MET A 96 -3.16 -4.66 -0.10
N CYS A 97 -2.63 -5.00 1.06
CA CYS A 97 -3.43 -5.53 2.16
C CYS A 97 -4.30 -4.40 2.77
N PRO A 98 -5.63 -4.56 2.83
CA PRO A 98 -6.52 -3.52 3.36
C PRO A 98 -6.31 -3.24 4.87
N TYR A 99 -5.66 -4.17 5.58
CA TYR A 99 -5.31 -4.03 7.00
C TYR A 99 -3.93 -3.38 7.20
N ARG A 100 -3.21 -3.06 6.13
CA ARG A 100 -1.98 -2.27 6.22
C ARG A 100 -2.31 -0.91 6.84
N LYS A 101 -1.50 -0.53 7.83
CA LYS A 101 -1.58 0.79 8.48
C LYS A 101 -0.95 1.84 7.57
N LEU A 102 -1.68 2.93 7.35
CA LEU A 102 -1.24 4.14 6.67
C LEU A 102 -1.46 5.34 7.59
N THR A 103 -0.63 6.36 7.41
CA THR A 103 -0.78 7.64 8.06
C THR A 103 -1.79 8.48 7.28
N CYS A 104 -2.79 9.04 7.98
CA CYS A 104 -3.72 9.99 7.37
C CYS A 104 -2.92 11.19 6.84
N PRO A 105 -3.06 11.55 5.55
CA PRO A 105 -2.27 12.64 4.97
C PRO A 105 -2.64 14.02 5.51
N VAL A 106 -3.77 14.15 6.21
CA VAL A 106 -4.27 15.42 6.74
C VAL A 106 -3.87 15.61 8.20
N CYS A 107 -4.14 14.63 9.07
CA CYS A 107 -3.90 14.76 10.52
C CYS A 107 -2.74 13.93 11.08
N GLY A 108 -2.09 13.10 10.27
CA GLY A 108 -0.98 12.26 10.73
C GLY A 108 -1.40 11.05 11.59
N GLN A 109 -2.69 10.80 11.81
CA GLN A 109 -3.15 9.66 12.60
C GLN A 109 -2.98 8.33 11.82
N TRP A 110 -2.58 7.28 12.53
CA TRP A 110 -2.48 5.94 11.96
C TRP A 110 -3.85 5.29 11.82
N SER A 111 -4.14 4.72 10.66
CA SER A 111 -5.37 3.97 10.39
C SER A 111 -5.12 2.83 9.41
N THR A 112 -5.93 1.77 9.46
CA THR A 112 -5.89 0.74 8.42
C THR A 112 -6.48 1.30 7.13
N THR A 113 -6.00 0.79 5.99
CA THR A 113 -6.43 1.27 4.67
C THR A 113 -7.95 1.14 4.48
N ILE A 114 -8.54 0.06 5.01
CA ILE A 114 -9.99 -0.20 4.95
C ILE A 114 -10.84 0.85 5.69
N VAL A 115 -10.30 1.50 6.72
CA VAL A 115 -11.02 2.57 7.45
C VAL A 115 -10.56 3.97 7.07
N LEU A 116 -9.50 4.11 6.28
CA LEU A 116 -8.96 5.43 5.91
C LEU A 116 -9.98 6.24 5.09
N SER A 117 -10.72 5.59 4.19
CA SER A 117 -11.77 6.27 3.40
C SER A 117 -12.85 6.87 4.30
N SER A 118 -13.40 6.10 5.25
CA SER A 118 -14.41 6.62 6.19
C SER A 118 -13.83 7.67 7.14
N HIS A 119 -12.58 7.54 7.56
CA HIS A 119 -11.89 8.58 8.34
C HIS A 119 -11.78 9.90 7.57
N LEU A 120 -11.35 9.88 6.31
CA LEU A 120 -11.25 11.08 5.47
C LEU A 120 -12.62 11.75 5.24
N LEU A 121 -13.68 10.96 5.06
CA LEU A 121 -15.03 11.48 4.88
C LEU A 121 -15.61 12.08 6.17
N THR A 122 -15.40 11.43 7.31
CA THR A 122 -16.04 11.82 8.58
C THR A 122 -15.26 12.88 9.36
N GLN A 123 -13.92 12.78 9.39
CA GLN A 123 -13.06 13.67 10.18
C GLN A 123 -12.54 14.86 9.37
N HIS A 124 -12.35 14.69 8.06
CA HIS A 124 -11.81 15.72 7.17
C HIS A 124 -12.81 16.23 6.13
N GLN A 125 -14.05 15.72 6.15
CA GLN A 125 -15.13 16.15 5.27
C GLN A 125 -14.75 16.06 3.77
N PHE A 126 -13.91 15.09 3.38
CA PHE A 126 -13.52 14.93 1.98
C PHE A 126 -14.76 14.84 1.08
N ASN A 127 -14.70 15.48 -0.08
CA ASN A 127 -15.78 15.33 -1.04
C ASN A 127 -15.82 13.89 -1.57
N HIS A 128 -17.01 13.34 -1.80
CA HIS A 128 -17.18 11.98 -2.32
C HIS A 128 -17.92 12.01 -3.65
N TYR A 129 -17.33 11.35 -4.66
CA TYR A 129 -17.86 11.31 -6.02
C TYR A 129 -17.90 9.88 -6.56
N GLN A 130 -18.93 9.58 -7.33
CA GLN A 130 -19.03 8.31 -8.05
C GLN A 130 -18.14 8.34 -9.30
N LEU A 131 -17.42 7.26 -9.52
CA LEU A 131 -16.50 7.05 -10.63
C LEU A 131 -17.06 6.03 -11.61
N GLN A 132 -17.07 6.42 -12.88
CA GLN A 132 -17.26 5.50 -14.00
C GLN A 132 -15.92 5.36 -14.75
N TYR A 133 -15.38 4.15 -14.74
CA TYR A 133 -14.16 3.82 -15.48
C TYR A 133 -14.32 4.12 -16.98
N GLY A 134 -13.27 4.68 -17.58
CA GLY A 134 -13.26 5.08 -19.00
C GLY A 134 -14.00 6.39 -19.29
N THR A 135 -14.64 7.01 -18.30
CA THR A 135 -15.35 8.29 -18.45
C THR A 135 -14.57 9.43 -17.78
N LEU A 136 -14.36 10.53 -18.52
CA LEU A 136 -13.72 11.73 -17.97
C LEU A 136 -14.72 12.51 -17.10
N LEU A 137 -14.44 12.53 -15.81
CA LEU A 137 -15.15 13.32 -14.80
C LEU A 137 -14.56 14.72 -14.75
N LYS A 138 -15.36 15.78 -14.91
CA LYS A 138 -14.87 17.17 -15.00
C LYS A 138 -15.39 18.08 -13.89
N GLY A 139 -14.51 18.94 -13.38
CA GLY A 139 -14.91 20.13 -12.63
C GLY A 139 -15.32 19.90 -11.18
N TYR A 140 -14.87 18.82 -10.55
CA TYR A 140 -15.23 18.45 -9.18
C TYR A 140 -14.43 19.25 -8.15
N ASN A 141 -15.05 19.70 -7.06
CA ASN A 141 -14.35 20.48 -6.04
C ASN A 141 -13.39 19.60 -5.23
N ILE A 142 -12.17 20.08 -5.00
CA ILE A 142 -11.15 19.40 -4.17
C ILE A 142 -10.65 20.25 -3.00
N SER A 143 -10.60 21.58 -3.15
CA SER A 143 -9.92 22.45 -2.17
C SER A 143 -10.74 22.82 -0.95
N LYS A 144 -12.08 22.77 -1.01
CA LYS A 144 -12.96 23.17 0.11
C LYS A 144 -12.69 22.35 1.38
N THR A 145 -12.25 21.11 1.22
CA THR A 145 -12.05 20.14 2.31
C THR A 145 -10.66 19.48 2.24
N GLY A 146 -9.74 20.06 1.48
CA GLY A 146 -8.36 19.57 1.33
C GLY A 146 -8.18 18.31 0.49
N GLY A 147 -9.26 17.69 0.02
CA GLY A 147 -9.23 16.52 -0.85
C GLY A 147 -10.60 15.98 -1.27
N CYS A 148 -10.58 14.90 -2.04
CA CYS A 148 -11.76 14.19 -2.48
C CYS A 148 -11.48 12.69 -2.70
N ILE A 149 -12.55 11.91 -2.70
CA ILE A 149 -12.55 10.47 -2.94
C ILE A 149 -13.46 10.17 -4.13
N PHE A 150 -12.91 9.53 -5.14
CA PHE A 150 -13.65 8.95 -6.25
C PHE A 150 -13.82 7.45 -6.00
N ARG A 151 -15.06 6.96 -6.07
CA ARG A 151 -15.39 5.55 -5.82
C ARG A 151 -15.98 4.89 -7.04
N GLY A 152 -15.41 3.78 -7.51
CA GLY A 152 -15.91 3.06 -8.69
C GLY A 152 -15.43 1.63 -8.74
N ARG A 153 -16.29 0.71 -9.21
CA ARG A 153 -16.02 -0.75 -9.25
C ARG A 153 -15.55 -1.33 -7.91
N GLY A 154 -16.10 -0.79 -6.81
CA GLY A 154 -15.73 -1.21 -5.45
C GLY A 154 -14.39 -0.67 -4.98
N GLU A 155 -13.74 0.25 -5.70
CA GLU A 155 -12.44 0.79 -5.32
C GLU A 155 -12.50 2.28 -4.97
N ASP A 156 -11.61 2.70 -4.07
CA ASP A 156 -11.48 4.07 -3.60
C ASP A 156 -10.18 4.73 -4.10
N PHE A 157 -10.33 5.88 -4.76
CA PHE A 157 -9.26 6.72 -5.29
C PHE A 157 -9.27 8.07 -4.59
N VAL A 158 -8.25 8.35 -3.81
CA VAL A 158 -8.15 9.57 -2.99
C VAL A 158 -7.21 10.56 -3.67
N PHE A 159 -7.66 11.81 -3.77
CA PHE A 159 -6.84 12.94 -4.21
C PHE A 159 -6.84 14.00 -3.13
N PHE A 160 -5.68 14.56 -2.81
CA PHE A 160 -5.57 15.56 -1.76
C PHE A 160 -4.43 16.53 -2.04
N ILE A 161 -4.53 17.73 -1.47
CA ILE A 161 -3.56 18.81 -1.66
C ILE A 161 -2.76 18.99 -0.37
N VAL A 162 -1.43 18.98 -0.45
CA VAL A 162 -0.54 19.34 0.66
C VAL A 162 0.45 20.37 0.14
N GLY A 163 0.38 21.59 0.68
CA GLY A 163 1.14 22.70 0.11
C GLY A 163 0.83 22.85 -1.39
N PRO A 164 1.78 23.26 -2.23
CA PRO A 164 1.57 23.49 -3.67
C PRO A 164 1.54 22.20 -4.50
N SER A 165 1.12 21.07 -3.93
CA SER A 165 1.30 19.75 -4.56
C SER A 165 0.01 18.94 -4.49
N LEU A 166 -0.30 18.24 -5.60
CA LEU A 166 -1.41 17.30 -5.68
C LEU A 166 -0.90 15.87 -5.52
N PHE A 167 -1.54 15.13 -4.62
CA PHE A 167 -1.22 13.73 -4.33
C PHE A 167 -2.39 12.81 -4.66
N PHE A 168 -2.04 11.55 -4.86
CA PHE A 168 -2.94 10.45 -5.16
C PHE A 168 -2.67 9.27 -4.23
N LEU A 169 -3.74 8.58 -3.82
CA LEU A 169 -3.67 7.34 -3.06
C LEU A 169 -4.80 6.40 -3.49
N TRP A 170 -4.44 5.19 -3.90
CA TRP A 170 -5.39 4.11 -4.14
C TRP A 170 -5.55 3.26 -2.88
N LEU A 171 -6.79 3.09 -2.41
CA LEU A 171 -7.10 2.33 -1.19
C LEU A 171 -7.63 0.91 -1.49
N GLY A 172 -7.63 0.49 -2.76
CA GLY A 172 -8.15 -0.81 -3.15
C GLY A 172 -9.65 -0.98 -2.90
N ALA A 173 -10.07 -2.23 -2.71
CA ALA A 173 -11.47 -2.58 -2.49
C ALA A 173 -11.99 -1.92 -1.20
N SER A 174 -13.05 -1.12 -1.33
CA SER A 174 -13.71 -0.43 -0.24
C SER A 174 -14.39 -1.42 0.72
N ALA A 175 -14.43 -1.07 2.01
CA ALA A 175 -15.03 -1.89 3.06
C ALA A 175 -16.48 -2.33 2.79
N SER A 176 -17.21 -1.56 1.98
CA SER A 176 -18.60 -1.85 1.58
C SER A 176 -18.74 -3.04 0.62
N ALA A 177 -17.64 -3.55 0.05
CA ALA A 177 -17.64 -4.72 -0.84
C ALA A 177 -17.33 -6.04 -0.10
N SER A 178 -17.18 -6.01 1.22
CA SER A 178 -16.59 -7.11 2.01
C SER A 178 -17.47 -8.35 2.23
N SER A 179 -18.63 -8.49 1.59
CA SER A 179 -19.50 -9.65 1.81
C SER A 179 -19.45 -10.75 0.75
N GLN A 180 -18.80 -10.60 -0.41
CA GLN A 180 -18.71 -11.70 -1.38
C GLN A 180 -17.41 -11.72 -2.21
N ALA A 181 -16.73 -12.88 -2.11
CA ALA A 181 -15.73 -13.45 -3.02
C ALA A 181 -14.35 -12.77 -3.11
N PRO A 182 -13.28 -13.56 -3.32
CA PRO A 182 -11.95 -13.03 -3.61
C PRO A 182 -12.06 -12.14 -4.85
N ALA A 183 -11.57 -10.91 -4.73
CA ALA A 183 -11.56 -9.95 -5.84
C ALA A 183 -11.01 -10.64 -7.10
N SER A 184 -11.89 -10.85 -8.06
CA SER A 184 -11.58 -11.45 -9.35
C SER A 184 -10.39 -10.73 -9.97
N SER A 185 -9.41 -11.52 -10.40
CA SER A 185 -8.09 -11.15 -10.92
C SER A 185 -8.08 -10.41 -12.27
N SER A 186 -9.03 -9.51 -12.52
CA SER A 186 -9.22 -8.85 -13.83
C SER A 186 -8.86 -7.37 -13.85
N ALA A 187 -8.55 -6.76 -12.71
CA ALA A 187 -8.06 -5.38 -12.67
C ALA A 187 -6.62 -5.31 -13.21
N PRO A 188 -6.31 -4.41 -14.16
CA PRO A 188 -4.95 -4.21 -14.63
C PRO A 188 -4.01 -3.88 -13.47
N THR A 189 -2.78 -4.36 -13.52
CA THR A 189 -1.74 -4.10 -12.50
C THR A 189 -1.47 -2.62 -12.26
N ASN A 190 -1.67 -1.80 -13.30
CA ASN A 190 -1.49 -0.35 -13.25
C ASN A 190 -2.81 0.39 -13.52
N ILE A 191 -2.93 1.56 -12.91
CA ILE A 191 -4.00 2.52 -13.05
C ILE A 191 -3.58 3.49 -14.15
N LYS A 192 -4.33 3.50 -15.26
CA LYS A 192 -4.21 4.56 -16.27
C LYS A 192 -4.96 5.76 -15.75
N LEU A 193 -4.22 6.77 -15.29
CA LEU A 193 -4.77 7.94 -14.62
C LEU A 193 -4.49 9.18 -15.46
N MET A 194 -5.53 9.92 -15.82
CA MET A 194 -5.39 11.32 -16.23
C MET A 194 -6.05 12.22 -15.20
N VAL A 195 -5.33 13.26 -14.80
CA VAL A 195 -5.81 14.27 -13.86
C VAL A 195 -5.50 15.64 -14.42
N THR A 196 -6.43 16.57 -14.26
CA THR A 196 -6.18 17.98 -14.49
C THR A 196 -6.74 18.77 -13.33
N LEU A 197 -5.95 19.72 -12.83
CA LEU A 197 -6.35 20.64 -11.79
C LEU A 197 -6.49 22.04 -12.40
N VAL A 198 -7.63 22.68 -12.17
CA VAL A 198 -7.88 24.05 -12.62
C VAL A 198 -8.30 24.92 -11.45
N THR A 199 -7.98 26.21 -11.51
CA THR A 199 -8.54 27.21 -10.59
C THR A 199 -10.04 27.36 -10.86
N ALA A 200 -10.85 27.38 -9.80
CA ALA A 200 -12.30 27.41 -9.93
C ALA A 200 -12.80 28.72 -10.54
N GLN A 201 -12.18 29.85 -10.17
CA GLN A 201 -12.57 31.19 -10.63
C GLN A 201 -12.17 31.45 -12.08
N THR A 202 -10.90 31.18 -12.45
CA THR A 202 -10.36 31.54 -13.76
C THR A 202 -10.37 30.39 -14.77
N GLN A 203 -10.68 29.16 -14.34
CA GLN A 203 -10.54 27.94 -15.15
C GLN A 203 -9.13 27.75 -15.73
N GLN A 204 -8.13 28.40 -15.13
CA GLN A 204 -6.75 28.33 -15.56
C GLN A 204 -6.16 26.99 -15.13
N ASN A 205 -5.50 26.32 -16.07
CA ASN A 205 -4.81 25.07 -15.79
C ASN A 205 -3.69 25.30 -14.77
N SER A 206 -3.78 24.59 -13.64
CA SER A 206 -2.81 24.61 -12.56
C SER A 206 -1.82 23.45 -12.65
N GLY A 207 -2.17 22.39 -13.39
CA GLY A 207 -1.30 21.25 -13.62
C GLY A 207 -2.08 20.02 -14.11
N SER A 208 -1.37 19.07 -14.69
CA SER A 208 -1.96 17.84 -15.20
C SER A 208 -1.02 16.65 -15.07
N TYR A 209 -1.63 15.47 -14.92
CA TYR A 209 -0.97 14.17 -14.91
C TYR A 209 -1.63 13.28 -15.97
N ALA A 210 -0.85 12.45 -16.65
CA ALA A 210 -1.37 11.47 -17.61
C ALA A 210 -0.47 10.22 -17.72
N ASP A 211 0.83 10.37 -17.45
CA ASP A 211 1.81 9.28 -17.47
C ASP A 211 2.93 9.58 -16.45
N PRO A 212 3.61 8.54 -15.92
CA PRO A 212 3.45 7.11 -16.22
C PRO A 212 2.16 6.51 -15.60
N PRO A 213 1.75 5.27 -15.91
CA PRO A 213 0.66 4.60 -15.20
C PRO A 213 1.05 4.34 -13.74
N LEU A 214 0.11 4.47 -12.81
CA LEU A 214 0.38 4.28 -11.39
C LEU A 214 0.16 2.83 -10.96
N PRO A 215 1.07 2.20 -10.21
CA PRO A 215 0.86 0.84 -9.72
C PRO A 215 -0.34 0.76 -8.76
N ARG A 216 -1.11 -0.32 -8.81
CA ARG A 216 -2.15 -0.64 -7.80
C ARG A 216 -1.50 -1.13 -6.51
N ILE A 217 -0.88 -0.21 -5.79
CA ILE A 217 -0.30 -0.40 -4.46
C ILE A 217 -0.81 0.68 -3.51
N MET A 218 -0.97 0.35 -2.24
CA MET A 218 -1.41 1.29 -1.21
C MET A 218 -0.25 2.18 -0.78
N ASN A 219 0.14 3.12 -1.66
CA ASN A 219 1.16 4.11 -1.41
C ASN A 219 0.72 5.49 -1.91
N ILE A 220 1.26 6.53 -1.30
CA ILE A 220 1.03 7.91 -1.73
C ILE A 220 1.90 8.17 -2.96
N ALA A 221 1.28 8.62 -4.04
CA ALA A 221 1.94 9.11 -5.23
C ALA A 221 1.82 10.63 -5.30
N HIS A 222 2.96 11.31 -5.50
CA HIS A 222 2.97 12.71 -5.92
C HIS A 222 2.62 12.75 -7.41
N LEU A 223 1.67 13.61 -7.80
CA LEU A 223 1.26 13.76 -9.19
C LEU A 223 2.00 14.92 -9.86
N PHE A 224 1.91 16.11 -9.28
CA PHE A 224 2.60 17.32 -9.74
C PHE A 224 2.52 18.44 -8.71
N ASP A 225 3.42 19.41 -8.86
CA ASP A 225 3.38 20.68 -8.16
C ASP A 225 2.67 21.74 -9.03
N PHE A 226 2.08 22.73 -8.38
CA PHE A 226 1.38 23.84 -9.01
C PHE A 226 1.67 25.17 -8.30
N GLY A 227 1.42 26.28 -9.00
CA GLY A 227 1.75 27.63 -8.51
C GLY A 227 0.97 28.07 -7.26
N HIS A 228 1.47 29.13 -6.62
CA HIS A 228 1.05 29.68 -5.31
C HIS A 228 -0.42 29.43 -4.92
N LEU A 229 -0.60 28.71 -3.81
CA LEU A 229 -1.83 28.68 -3.05
C LEU A 229 -2.02 30.01 -2.31
N THR A 230 -3.06 30.77 -2.66
CA THR A 230 -3.66 31.72 -1.72
C THR A 230 -4.76 31.00 -0.94
N ALA A 231 -5.10 31.49 0.26
CA ALA A 231 -6.17 30.93 1.08
C ALA A 231 -7.55 30.96 0.38
N GLU A 232 -7.67 31.73 -0.71
CA GLU A 232 -8.90 31.90 -1.51
C GLU A 232 -8.95 31.00 -2.75
N ASN A 233 -7.86 30.27 -3.06
CA ASN A 233 -7.81 29.44 -4.25
C ASN A 233 -8.72 28.22 -4.09
N ALA A 234 -9.86 28.27 -4.79
CA ALA A 234 -10.70 27.10 -4.97
C ALA A 234 -10.19 26.31 -6.18
N PHE A 235 -10.01 25.00 -6.06
CA PHE A 235 -9.59 24.14 -7.17
C PHE A 235 -10.67 23.17 -7.57
N LYS A 236 -10.72 22.91 -8.88
CA LYS A 236 -11.52 21.86 -9.48
C LYS A 236 -10.61 20.81 -10.12
N ILE A 237 -10.92 19.55 -9.85
CA ILE A 237 -10.23 18.39 -10.40
C ILE A 237 -11.09 17.75 -11.50
N SER A 238 -10.42 17.33 -12.57
CA SER A 238 -10.97 16.43 -13.58
C SER A 238 -10.16 15.15 -13.58
N VAL A 239 -10.82 14.00 -13.62
CA VAL A 239 -10.20 12.67 -13.46
C VAL A 239 -10.73 11.72 -14.53
N LEU A 240 -9.84 10.99 -15.18
CA LEU A 240 -10.13 9.79 -15.97
C LEU A 240 -9.33 8.63 -15.38
N ILE A 241 -10.02 7.53 -15.08
CA ILE A 241 -9.38 6.27 -14.70
C ILE A 241 -9.79 5.22 -15.74
N GLY A 242 -8.79 4.68 -16.44
CA GLY A 242 -8.94 3.69 -17.52
C GLY A 242 -8.99 2.24 -17.04
#